data_AF-A0A942YP28-F1
#
_entry.id   AF-A0A942YP28-F1
#
_cell.length_a   1.000
_cell.length_b   1.000
_cell.length_c   1.000
_cell.angle_alpha   90.00
_cell.angle_beta   90.00
_cell.angle_gamma   90.00
#
_symmetry.space_group_name_H-M   'P 1'
#
loop_
_entity.id
_entity.type
_entity.pdbx_description
1 polymer ?
#
loop_
_entity_poly.entity_id
_entity_poly.type
_entity_poly.pdbx_seq_one_letter_code
_entity_poly.pdbx_strand_id
1 'polypeptide(L)'
;MKNSFAKGISVLAISSLLVACQSLDSSESESAAKTTTSPVTEASSERQKHEHEHEHNHAHDEETEQIYKGYFDDNQIKDRSLSDWEGDWQSVYPYLRDGALDEVFSHKAEQKGDMTAAEYKEYYNEGYQTDVERIVIQEKTITFFKDGEEYSGEYIYDGYEILTYDAGNRGVRYIFKLEQEAEGLPQYIQFSDHSIYPTEAGHYHLYWGDDREALLDEVLHWPTYYPSEMDGHDIAHEMMVH
;
A
#
# COMPACT_ATOMS: atom_id res chain seq x y z
N MET A 1 -17.84 -15.55 50.14
CA MET A 1 -18.96 -16.47 49.79
C MET A 1 -18.89 -16.72 48.30
N LYS A 2 -18.69 -17.98 47.89
CA LYS A 2 -18.57 -18.40 46.49
C LYS A 2 -19.97 -18.78 45.98
N ASN A 3 -20.46 -18.13 44.93
CA ASN A 3 -21.63 -18.60 44.20
C ASN A 3 -21.20 -19.01 42.79
N SER A 4 -21.26 -20.32 42.54
CA SER A 4 -21.19 -20.97 41.25
C SER A 4 -22.62 -21.12 40.73
N PHE A 5 -22.87 -20.80 39.46
CA PHE A 5 -24.10 -21.21 38.78
C PHE A 5 -23.77 -21.87 37.44
N ALA A 6 -24.58 -22.88 37.15
CA ALA A 6 -24.27 -24.03 36.33
C ALA A 6 -24.56 -23.86 34.84
N LYS A 7 -23.94 -24.77 34.07
CA LYS A 7 -24.14 -25.08 32.66
C LYS A 7 -25.60 -25.43 32.34
N GLY A 8 -26.07 -24.99 31.17
CA GLY A 8 -27.25 -25.52 30.49
C GLY A 8 -26.92 -25.77 29.01
N ILE A 9 -26.85 -27.04 28.63
CA ILE A 9 -26.79 -27.53 27.25
C ILE A 9 -28.24 -27.61 26.74
N SER A 10 -28.51 -27.13 25.52
CA SER A 10 -29.72 -27.51 24.79
C SER A 10 -29.39 -27.75 23.32
N VAL A 11 -29.62 -29.00 22.91
CA VAL A 11 -29.57 -29.50 21.53
C VAL A 11 -31.01 -29.50 21.01
N LEU A 12 -31.22 -29.00 19.79
CA LEU A 12 -32.40 -29.34 19.00
C LEU A 12 -32.03 -29.34 17.51
N ALA A 13 -32.02 -30.55 16.95
CA ALA A 13 -32.00 -30.84 15.53
C ALA A 13 -33.44 -30.90 14.98
N ILE A 14 -33.62 -30.68 13.67
CA ILE A 14 -34.64 -31.19 12.72
C ILE A 14 -34.37 -30.44 11.40
N SER A 15 -33.60 -30.97 10.45
CA SER A 15 -33.95 -31.89 9.35
C SER A 15 -34.93 -31.36 8.28
N SER A 16 -34.34 -30.99 7.14
CA SER A 16 -34.69 -31.33 5.73
C SER A 16 -36.07 -31.00 5.13
N LEU A 17 -36.05 -30.22 4.03
CA LEU A 17 -36.90 -30.46 2.86
C LEU A 17 -36.12 -30.21 1.55
N LEU A 18 -36.41 -31.07 0.57
CA LEU A 18 -35.78 -31.31 -0.74
C LEU A 18 -36.42 -30.51 -1.89
N VAL A 19 -35.83 -30.69 -3.09
CA VAL A 19 -36.36 -30.54 -4.48
C VAL A 19 -35.85 -29.25 -5.18
N ALA A 20 -34.85 -29.26 -6.07
CA ALA A 20 -34.60 -29.93 -7.37
C ALA A 20 -35.32 -29.30 -8.59
N CYS A 21 -34.55 -28.76 -9.55
CA CYS A 21 -34.54 -29.09 -11.00
C CYS A 21 -34.03 -27.95 -11.93
N GLN A 22 -32.90 -28.26 -12.57
CA GLN A 22 -32.41 -28.02 -13.95
C GLN A 22 -33.10 -27.03 -14.93
N SER A 23 -32.22 -26.21 -15.53
CA SER A 23 -32.05 -25.76 -16.94
C SER A 23 -33.24 -25.60 -17.88
N LEU A 24 -33.23 -24.51 -18.65
CA LEU A 24 -33.57 -24.51 -20.08
C LEU A 24 -32.94 -23.28 -20.78
N ASP A 25 -32.37 -23.56 -21.94
CA ASP A 25 -31.78 -22.66 -22.92
C ASP A 25 -32.80 -22.37 -24.05
N SER A 26 -32.45 -21.41 -24.92
CA SER A 26 -32.87 -21.20 -26.32
C SER A 26 -33.82 -20.05 -26.73
N SER A 27 -33.26 -19.29 -27.69
CA SER A 27 -33.81 -18.76 -28.96
C SER A 27 -34.45 -17.36 -29.04
N GLU A 28 -33.67 -16.48 -29.70
CA GLU A 28 -33.94 -15.70 -30.93
C GLU A 28 -35.28 -14.96 -31.15
N SER A 29 -35.19 -13.70 -31.59
CA SER A 29 -35.58 -13.31 -32.97
C SER A 29 -35.25 -11.86 -33.31
N GLU A 30 -34.86 -11.69 -34.58
CA GLU A 30 -34.43 -10.49 -35.30
C GLU A 30 -35.59 -9.55 -35.71
N SER A 31 -35.22 -8.33 -36.13
CA SER A 31 -35.82 -7.59 -37.26
C SER A 31 -34.82 -6.51 -37.70
N ALA A 32 -34.05 -6.67 -38.79
CA ALA A 32 -34.36 -6.29 -40.18
C ALA A 32 -34.81 -4.81 -40.34
N ALA A 33 -34.35 -3.96 -41.26
CA ALA A 33 -33.51 -3.98 -42.47
C ALA A 33 -33.15 -2.48 -42.75
N LYS A 34 -32.26 -2.02 -43.65
CA LYS A 34 -32.34 -2.16 -45.13
C LYS A 34 -31.25 -1.26 -45.81
N THR A 35 -30.48 -1.85 -46.75
CA THR A 35 -30.12 -1.33 -48.12
C THR A 35 -29.12 -0.16 -48.34
N THR A 36 -27.94 -0.56 -48.87
CA THR A 36 -27.29 -0.18 -50.17
C THR A 36 -26.61 1.19 -50.36
N THR A 37 -25.29 1.19 -50.60
CA THR A 37 -24.54 1.53 -51.85
C THR A 37 -23.10 1.96 -51.52
N SER A 38 -22.10 1.38 -52.20
CA SER A 38 -20.66 1.77 -52.23
C SER A 38 -20.43 3.10 -52.99
N PRO A 39 -19.20 3.68 -53.14
CA PRO A 39 -17.86 3.27 -52.68
C PRO A 39 -16.96 4.43 -52.12
N VAL A 40 -15.69 4.08 -51.83
CA VAL A 40 -14.48 4.95 -51.70
C VAL A 40 -14.26 5.66 -50.37
N THR A 41 -13.27 5.19 -49.59
CA THR A 41 -11.95 5.83 -49.41
C THR A 41 -11.14 5.02 -48.40
N GLU A 42 -9.94 4.57 -48.81
CA GLU A 42 -8.89 4.13 -47.90
C GLU A 42 -8.55 5.25 -46.93
N ALA A 43 -8.60 4.94 -45.64
CA ALA A 43 -7.84 5.62 -44.61
C ALA A 43 -7.40 4.54 -43.61
N SER A 44 -6.17 4.06 -43.81
CA SER A 44 -5.47 3.20 -42.88
C SER A 44 -5.32 3.95 -41.55
N SER A 45 -6.11 3.56 -40.55
CA SER A 45 -5.88 3.96 -39.16
C SER A 45 -4.91 2.94 -38.57
N GLU A 46 -3.63 3.30 -38.59
CA GLU A 46 -2.62 2.66 -37.75
C GLU A 46 -3.01 2.91 -36.29
N ARG A 47 -3.35 1.83 -35.58
CA ARG A 47 -3.37 1.85 -34.11
C ARG A 47 -1.93 1.77 -33.65
N GLN A 48 -1.32 2.91 -33.32
CA GLN A 48 -0.14 2.93 -32.48
C GLN A 48 -0.56 2.45 -31.08
N LYS A 49 -0.19 1.21 -30.76
CA LYS A 49 0.00 0.79 -29.37
C LYS A 49 1.14 1.64 -28.82
N HIS A 50 0.83 2.57 -27.94
CA HIS A 50 1.83 3.11 -27.03
C HIS A 50 2.07 2.06 -25.95
N GLU A 51 3.14 1.29 -26.12
CA GLU A 51 3.78 0.59 -25.01
C GLU A 51 4.55 1.67 -24.24
N HIS A 52 4.05 1.97 -23.04
CA HIS A 52 4.80 2.77 -22.08
C HIS A 52 5.81 1.84 -21.42
N GLU A 53 7.01 1.76 -22.00
CA GLU A 53 8.19 1.28 -21.28
C GLU A 53 8.50 2.33 -20.22
N HIS A 54 8.21 2.01 -18.96
CA HIS A 54 8.66 2.78 -17.81
C HIS A 54 10.16 2.53 -17.63
N GLU A 55 10.97 3.28 -18.38
CA GLU A 55 12.41 3.36 -18.16
C GLU A 55 12.65 4.17 -16.87
N HIS A 56 12.69 3.48 -15.73
CA HIS A 56 13.21 4.05 -14.48
C HIS A 56 14.70 4.29 -14.66
N ASN A 57 15.04 5.53 -15.02
CA ASN A 57 16.40 5.96 -15.26
C ASN A 57 17.13 6.05 -13.90
N HIS A 58 17.73 4.95 -13.45
CA HIS A 58 18.55 4.85 -12.23
C HIS A 58 19.91 5.56 -12.36
N ALA A 59 19.92 6.81 -12.81
CA ALA A 59 21.07 7.68 -12.63
C ALA A 59 20.98 8.32 -11.23
N HIS A 60 20.98 7.50 -10.18
CA HIS A 60 21.13 8.02 -8.83
C HIS A 60 22.54 8.58 -8.72
N ASP A 61 22.65 9.90 -8.55
CA ASP A 61 23.91 10.48 -8.13
C ASP A 61 24.28 9.92 -6.73
N GLU A 62 25.57 9.89 -6.41
CA GLU A 62 26.05 9.32 -5.14
C GLU A 62 25.39 9.99 -3.93
N GLU A 63 24.98 11.26 -4.05
CA GLU A 63 24.30 12.01 -3.00
C GLU A 63 22.89 11.45 -2.73
N THR A 64 22.10 11.19 -3.77
CA THR A 64 20.76 10.60 -3.67
C THR A 64 20.82 9.22 -3.02
N GLU A 65 21.82 8.41 -3.39
CA GLU A 65 22.07 7.11 -2.76
C GLU A 65 22.41 7.22 -1.26
N GLN A 66 23.19 8.23 -0.86
CA GLN A 66 23.49 8.46 0.55
C GLN A 66 22.26 8.92 1.31
N ILE A 67 21.47 9.83 0.74
CA ILE A 67 20.21 10.31 1.32
C ILE A 67 19.27 9.13 1.55
N TYR A 68 19.08 8.27 0.55
CA TYR A 68 18.23 7.09 0.62
C TYR A 68 18.66 6.13 1.76
N LYS A 69 19.97 5.99 1.97
CA LYS A 69 20.59 5.20 3.06
C LYS A 69 20.53 5.90 4.43
N GLY A 70 19.99 7.11 4.50
CA GLY A 70 19.83 7.87 5.74
C GLY A 70 21.07 8.69 6.14
N TYR A 71 21.93 9.05 5.18
CA TYR A 71 23.11 9.87 5.39
C TYR A 71 22.96 11.22 4.69
N PHE A 72 22.57 12.23 5.47
CA PHE A 72 22.32 13.59 5.00
C PHE A 72 22.48 14.62 6.14
N ASP A 73 22.67 15.88 5.74
CA ASP A 73 22.75 17.05 6.59
C ASP A 73 21.37 17.72 6.74
N ASP A 74 21.11 18.33 7.90
CA ASP A 74 19.82 18.96 8.24
C ASP A 74 19.42 20.07 7.25
N ASN A 75 20.41 20.74 6.65
CA ASN A 75 20.19 21.83 5.70
C ASN A 75 19.70 21.36 4.32
N GLN A 76 19.78 20.06 4.02
CA GLN A 76 19.27 19.45 2.79
C GLN A 76 17.76 19.17 2.90
N ILE A 77 17.23 19.07 4.12
CA ILE A 77 15.84 18.70 4.38
C ILE A 77 14.91 19.86 4.06
N LYS A 78 13.81 19.57 3.37
CA LYS A 78 12.77 20.53 3.02
C LYS A 78 11.40 19.99 3.39
N ASP A 79 10.49 20.92 3.66
CA ASP A 79 9.06 20.63 3.77
C ASP A 79 8.53 20.00 2.49
N ARG A 80 7.54 19.12 2.64
CA ARG A 80 6.87 18.42 1.55
C ARG A 80 5.36 18.59 1.66
N SER A 81 4.68 18.56 0.53
CA SER A 81 3.22 18.61 0.46
C SER A 81 2.63 17.21 0.33
N LEU A 82 1.37 17.03 0.73
CA LEU A 82 0.68 15.73 0.62
C LEU A 82 0.65 15.20 -0.83
N SER A 83 0.70 16.10 -1.81
CA SER A 83 0.77 15.75 -3.24
C SER A 83 1.95 14.87 -3.62
N ASP A 84 3.02 14.87 -2.83
CA ASP A 84 4.18 13.99 -3.05
C ASP A 84 3.81 12.51 -2.88
N TRP A 85 2.72 12.22 -2.18
CA TRP A 85 2.15 10.87 -2.00
C TRP A 85 0.78 10.71 -2.67
N GLU A 86 0.38 11.64 -3.55
CA GLU A 86 -0.89 11.51 -4.29
C GLU A 86 -0.90 10.23 -5.13
N GLY A 87 -2.00 9.47 -5.04
CA GLY A 87 -2.08 8.18 -5.73
C GLY A 87 -3.00 7.16 -5.05
N ASP A 88 -2.98 5.97 -5.61
CA ASP A 88 -3.72 4.81 -5.12
C ASP A 88 -2.73 3.71 -4.72
N TRP A 89 -2.76 3.32 -3.46
CA TRP A 89 -1.69 2.58 -2.80
C TRP A 89 -2.22 1.30 -2.16
N GLN A 90 -1.46 0.21 -2.28
CA GLN A 90 -1.77 -1.10 -1.69
C GLN A 90 -0.75 -1.49 -0.63
N SER A 91 -1.21 -2.12 0.45
CA SER A 91 -0.33 -2.71 1.46
C SER A 91 0.45 -3.88 0.88
N VAL A 92 1.73 -4.00 1.25
CA VAL A 92 2.56 -5.17 0.87
C VAL A 92 2.33 -6.40 1.75
N TYR A 93 1.59 -6.25 2.87
CA TYR A 93 1.40 -7.32 3.84
C TYR A 93 0.74 -8.59 3.26
N PRO A 94 -0.27 -8.50 2.37
CA PRO A 94 -0.83 -9.68 1.71
C PRO A 94 0.21 -10.50 0.92
N TYR A 95 1.12 -9.82 0.19
CA TYR A 95 2.18 -10.46 -0.59
C TYR A 95 3.26 -11.12 0.27
N LEU A 96 3.53 -10.56 1.46
CA LEU A 96 4.38 -11.25 2.44
C LEU A 96 3.72 -12.56 2.90
N ARG A 97 2.41 -12.52 3.19
CA ARG A 97 1.66 -13.64 3.77
C ARG A 97 1.44 -14.80 2.79
N ASP A 98 1.22 -14.51 1.52
CA ASP A 98 1.03 -15.54 0.50
C ASP A 98 2.35 -16.11 -0.05
N GLY A 99 3.48 -15.46 0.28
CA GLY A 99 4.84 -15.91 -0.06
C GLY A 99 5.40 -15.28 -1.33
N ALA A 100 4.71 -14.34 -1.98
CA ALA A 100 5.23 -13.64 -3.15
C ALA A 100 6.56 -12.91 -2.88
N LEU A 101 6.80 -12.46 -1.64
CA LEU A 101 8.04 -11.77 -1.26
C LEU A 101 9.17 -12.71 -0.77
N ASP A 102 9.01 -14.04 -0.82
CA ASP A 102 10.00 -14.99 -0.27
C ASP A 102 11.36 -14.91 -0.98
N GLU A 103 11.38 -14.55 -2.26
CA GLU A 103 12.62 -14.34 -3.02
C GLU A 103 13.40 -13.11 -2.54
N VAL A 104 12.71 -12.06 -2.10
CA VAL A 104 13.32 -10.86 -1.54
C VAL A 104 14.12 -11.21 -0.29
N PHE A 105 13.53 -12.00 0.62
CA PHE A 105 14.20 -12.38 1.86
C PHE A 105 15.38 -13.33 1.62
N SER A 106 15.26 -14.21 0.62
CA SER A 106 16.36 -15.07 0.18
C SER A 106 17.51 -14.24 -0.39
N HIS A 107 17.20 -13.26 -1.24
CA HIS A 107 18.17 -12.33 -1.79
C HIS A 107 18.88 -11.52 -0.70
N LYS A 108 18.14 -10.93 0.26
CA LYS A 108 18.73 -10.16 1.36
C LYS A 108 19.64 -11.02 2.25
N ALA A 109 19.24 -12.27 2.53
CA ALA A 109 20.08 -13.22 3.26
C ALA A 109 21.39 -13.55 2.54
N GLU A 110 21.35 -13.72 1.21
CA GLU A 110 22.56 -13.97 0.41
C GLU A 110 23.49 -12.77 0.31
N GLN A 111 22.94 -11.55 0.17
CA GLN A 111 23.74 -10.32 0.02
C GLN A 111 24.36 -9.85 1.33
N LYS A 112 23.60 -9.85 2.43
CA LYS A 112 24.05 -9.30 3.72
C LYS A 112 24.65 -10.35 4.64
N GLY A 113 24.13 -11.58 4.64
CA GLY A 113 24.65 -12.70 5.43
C GLY A 113 24.53 -12.55 6.96
N ASP A 114 23.77 -11.57 7.44
CA ASP A 114 23.54 -11.27 8.86
C ASP A 114 22.33 -12.01 9.44
N MET A 115 21.32 -12.27 8.61
CA MET A 115 20.10 -13.01 8.95
C MET A 115 19.80 -14.05 7.88
N THR A 116 19.13 -15.13 8.28
CA THR A 116 18.54 -16.11 7.36
C THR A 116 17.29 -15.55 6.69
N ALA A 117 16.87 -16.13 5.55
CA ALA A 117 15.64 -15.73 4.88
C ALA A 117 14.39 -15.83 5.78
N ALA A 118 14.35 -16.82 6.69
CA ALA A 118 13.26 -16.97 7.65
C ALA A 118 13.26 -15.87 8.72
N GLU A 119 14.44 -15.47 9.21
CA GLU A 119 14.58 -14.36 10.15
C GLU A 119 14.21 -13.03 9.49
N TYR A 120 14.61 -12.82 8.23
CA TYR A 120 14.15 -11.67 7.45
C TYR A 120 12.64 -11.65 7.31
N LYS A 121 12.03 -12.77 6.90
CA LYS A 121 10.58 -12.86 6.76
C LYS A 121 9.85 -12.53 8.06
N GLU A 122 10.34 -13.00 9.21
CA GLU A 122 9.75 -12.68 10.51
C GLU A 122 9.87 -11.19 10.85
N TYR A 123 11.05 -10.59 10.63
CA TYR A 123 11.29 -9.17 10.83
C TYR A 123 10.36 -8.30 9.98
N TYR A 124 10.25 -8.61 8.68
CA TYR A 124 9.35 -7.90 7.76
C TYR A 124 7.87 -8.20 8.04
N ASN A 125 7.54 -9.38 8.60
CA ASN A 125 6.18 -9.69 9.01
C ASN A 125 5.71 -8.77 10.14
N GLU A 126 6.55 -8.54 11.15
CA GLU A 126 6.27 -7.57 12.22
C GLU A 126 6.16 -6.15 11.66
N GLY A 127 7.12 -5.75 10.81
CA GLY A 127 7.14 -4.44 10.17
C GLY A 127 5.91 -4.12 9.33
N TYR A 128 5.51 -5.03 8.44
CA TYR A 128 4.45 -4.77 7.47
C TYR A 128 3.04 -5.00 7.99
N GLN A 129 2.89 -5.59 9.17
CA GLN A 129 1.58 -5.99 9.66
C GLN A 129 0.63 -4.79 9.77
N THR A 130 -0.49 -4.87 9.05
CA THR A 130 -1.55 -3.88 9.04
C THR A 130 -2.89 -4.52 8.65
N ASP A 131 -3.98 -3.93 9.11
CA ASP A 131 -5.35 -4.22 8.67
C ASP A 131 -5.90 -3.17 7.69
N VAL A 132 -5.10 -2.16 7.33
CA VAL A 132 -5.39 -1.20 6.26
C VAL A 132 -4.83 -1.75 4.94
N GLU A 133 -5.70 -2.28 4.08
CA GLU A 133 -5.30 -2.91 2.83
C GLU A 133 -4.94 -1.92 1.70
N ARG A 134 -5.56 -0.74 1.70
CA ARG A 134 -5.42 0.24 0.60
C ARG A 134 -5.58 1.65 1.12
N ILE A 135 -4.88 2.59 0.50
CA ILE A 135 -4.95 4.02 0.80
C ILE A 135 -5.07 4.78 -0.51
N VAL A 136 -6.03 5.70 -0.60
CA VAL A 136 -6.15 6.64 -1.72
C VAL A 136 -5.91 8.04 -1.22
N ILE A 137 -4.96 8.73 -1.84
CA ILE A 137 -4.57 10.11 -1.51
C ILE A 137 -4.90 10.97 -2.71
N GLN A 138 -5.75 11.98 -2.52
CA GLN A 138 -6.13 12.91 -3.56
C GLN A 138 -6.26 14.31 -2.96
N GLU A 139 -5.52 15.27 -3.51
CA GLU A 139 -5.42 16.64 -2.99
C GLU A 139 -5.04 16.68 -1.49
N LYS A 140 -6.03 16.89 -0.61
CA LYS A 140 -5.88 16.91 0.86
C LYS A 140 -6.53 15.71 1.54
N THR A 141 -7.29 14.92 0.79
CA THR A 141 -8.12 13.86 1.31
C THR A 141 -7.35 12.56 1.28
N ILE A 142 -7.33 11.86 2.42
CA ILE A 142 -6.78 10.53 2.54
C ILE A 142 -7.93 9.60 2.91
N THR A 143 -8.03 8.52 2.15
CA THR A 143 -9.06 7.51 2.29
C THR A 143 -8.41 6.17 2.62
N PHE A 144 -8.72 5.64 3.79
CA PHE A 144 -8.27 4.34 4.28
C PHE A 144 -9.32 3.29 4.00
N PHE A 145 -8.89 2.16 3.44
CA PHE A 145 -9.71 0.97 3.28
C PHE A 145 -9.23 -0.07 4.29
N LYS A 146 -10.13 -0.46 5.18
CA LYS A 146 -9.86 -1.40 6.28
C LYS A 146 -11.04 -2.35 6.42
N ASP A 147 -10.78 -3.65 6.36
CA ASP A 147 -11.80 -4.70 6.53
C ASP A 147 -13.01 -4.52 5.58
N GLY A 148 -12.78 -3.93 4.39
CA GLY A 148 -13.84 -3.62 3.42
C GLY A 148 -14.70 -2.39 3.76
N GLU A 149 -14.34 -1.63 4.79
CA GLU A 149 -14.93 -0.33 5.13
C GLU A 149 -13.99 0.81 4.66
N GLU A 150 -14.58 1.99 4.44
CA GLU A 150 -13.88 3.17 3.94
C GLU A 150 -13.98 4.31 4.97
N TYR A 151 -12.84 4.92 5.28
CA TYR A 151 -12.72 6.04 6.20
C TYR A 151 -11.94 7.16 5.52
N SER A 152 -12.52 8.36 5.41
CA SER A 152 -11.94 9.45 4.62
C SER A 152 -11.97 10.78 5.36
N GLY A 153 -10.86 11.53 5.28
CA GLY A 153 -10.74 12.84 5.92
C GLY A 153 -9.64 13.70 5.32
N GLU A 154 -9.74 15.01 5.55
CA GLU A 154 -8.75 15.98 5.09
C GLU A 154 -7.60 16.11 6.10
N TYR A 155 -6.37 16.06 5.59
CA TYR A 155 -5.15 16.16 6.39
C TYR A 155 -4.38 17.43 6.03
N ILE A 156 -3.91 18.13 7.07
CA ILE A 156 -3.10 19.33 6.95
C ILE A 156 -1.66 19.05 7.42
N TYR A 157 -0.70 19.62 6.72
CA TYR A 157 0.71 19.45 7.05
C TYR A 157 1.04 20.03 8.44
N ASP A 158 1.74 19.26 9.27
CA ASP A 158 2.12 19.57 10.65
C ASP A 158 3.65 19.47 10.87
N GLY A 159 4.41 19.75 9.80
CA GLY A 159 5.87 19.78 9.82
C GLY A 159 6.53 18.40 9.62
N TYR A 160 7.83 18.34 9.86
CA TYR A 160 8.61 17.11 9.84
C TYR A 160 9.43 16.96 11.12
N GLU A 161 9.83 15.72 11.42
CA GLU A 161 10.75 15.38 12.51
C GLU A 161 11.91 14.54 11.96
N ILE A 162 13.10 14.73 12.52
CA ILE A 162 14.30 14.00 12.13
C ILE A 162 14.64 12.96 13.18
N LEU A 163 14.69 11.70 12.77
CA LEU A 163 15.02 10.57 13.62
C LEU A 163 16.46 10.17 13.37
N THR A 164 17.16 9.80 14.45
CA THR A 164 18.51 9.22 14.39
C THR A 164 18.46 7.85 15.02
N TYR A 165 18.82 6.83 14.26
CA TYR A 165 18.77 5.43 14.69
C TYR A 165 20.10 5.01 15.33
N ASP A 166 20.08 3.92 16.09
CA ASP A 166 21.26 3.42 16.82
C ASP A 166 22.45 3.10 15.90
N ALA A 167 22.18 2.69 14.65
CA ALA A 167 23.21 2.43 13.64
C ALA A 167 23.81 3.72 13.04
N GLY A 168 23.31 4.90 13.43
CA GLY A 168 23.78 6.21 13.00
C GLY A 168 23.18 6.71 11.70
N ASN A 169 22.43 5.88 10.97
CA ASN A 169 21.58 6.34 9.88
C ASN A 169 20.39 7.13 10.43
N ARG A 170 19.78 7.93 9.56
CA ARG A 170 18.73 8.89 9.92
C ARG A 170 17.52 8.71 9.03
N GLY A 171 16.37 9.19 9.50
CA GLY A 171 15.12 9.21 8.74
C GLY A 171 14.36 10.50 8.98
N VAL A 172 13.49 10.87 8.05
CA VAL A 172 12.58 12.01 8.20
C VAL A 172 11.15 11.47 8.26
N ARG A 173 10.36 11.96 9.23
CA ARG A 173 8.92 11.73 9.34
C ARG A 173 8.20 13.00 8.91
N TYR A 174 7.41 12.94 7.85
CA TYR A 174 6.55 14.04 7.40
C TYR A 174 5.16 13.88 8.00
N ILE A 175 4.74 14.84 8.82
CA ILE A 175 3.59 14.68 9.71
C ILE A 175 2.41 15.45 9.15
N PHE A 176 1.25 14.81 9.16
CA PHE A 176 -0.01 15.45 8.84
C PHE A 176 -1.03 15.21 9.95
N LYS A 177 -1.84 16.24 10.21
CA LYS A 177 -2.90 16.23 11.22
C LYS A 177 -4.26 16.24 10.54
N LEU A 178 -5.18 15.42 11.02
CA LEU A 178 -6.58 15.44 10.58
C LEU A 178 -7.19 16.83 10.87
N GLU A 179 -7.73 17.49 9.85
CA GLU A 179 -8.25 18.86 9.95
C GLU A 179 -9.51 18.92 10.83
N GLN A 180 -10.39 17.95 10.67
CA GLN A 180 -11.64 17.83 11.40
C GLN A 180 -11.75 16.43 11.97
N GLU A 181 -11.88 16.33 13.30
CA GLU A 181 -12.07 15.05 14.00
C GLU A 181 -13.23 14.26 13.37
N ALA A 182 -12.97 13.00 13.06
CA ALA A 182 -13.94 12.07 12.53
C ALA A 182 -13.72 10.69 13.15
N GLU A 183 -14.83 9.98 13.42
CA GLU A 183 -14.78 8.64 14.00
C GLU A 183 -14.09 7.66 13.04
N GLY A 184 -13.17 6.85 13.58
CA GLY A 184 -12.43 5.85 12.82
C GLY A 184 -11.20 6.38 12.07
N LEU A 185 -10.91 7.68 12.12
CA LEU A 185 -9.69 8.25 11.54
C LEU A 185 -8.64 8.60 12.60
N PRO A 186 -7.35 8.34 12.32
CA PRO A 186 -6.27 8.74 13.21
C PRO A 186 -6.09 10.26 13.19
N GLN A 187 -5.92 10.88 14.37
CA GLN A 187 -5.68 12.32 14.46
C GLN A 187 -4.38 12.76 13.77
N TYR A 188 -3.38 11.88 13.72
CA TYR A 188 -2.07 12.11 13.11
C TYR A 188 -1.65 10.94 12.22
N ILE A 189 -0.98 11.29 11.12
CA ILE A 189 -0.25 10.35 10.29
C ILE A 189 1.17 10.86 10.03
N GLN A 190 2.10 9.95 9.78
CA GLN A 190 3.49 10.27 9.49
C GLN A 190 3.99 9.42 8.33
N PHE A 191 4.47 10.07 7.27
CA PHE A 191 5.10 9.40 6.13
C PHE A 191 6.61 9.28 6.34
N SER A 192 7.19 8.17 5.87
CA SER A 192 8.62 8.00 5.69
C SER A 192 8.88 7.19 4.41
N ASP A 193 9.61 7.74 3.45
CA ASP A 193 9.80 7.17 2.11
C ASP A 193 11.23 7.33 1.58
N HIS A 194 12.19 7.48 2.50
CA HIS A 194 13.61 7.66 2.20
C HIS A 194 13.97 8.97 1.45
N SER A 195 13.00 9.86 1.20
CA SER A 195 13.24 11.18 0.60
C SER A 195 13.18 12.29 1.64
N ILE A 196 13.98 13.34 1.44
CA ILE A 196 14.11 14.47 2.40
C ILE A 196 13.73 15.83 1.80
N TYR A 197 13.23 15.85 0.57
CA TYR A 197 12.82 17.05 -0.15
C TYR A 197 11.70 16.72 -1.15
N PRO A 198 10.97 17.71 -1.69
CA PRO A 198 9.84 17.49 -2.60
C PRO A 198 10.18 16.51 -3.73
N THR A 199 9.54 15.34 -3.67
CA THR A 199 9.78 14.17 -4.52
C THR A 199 8.52 13.33 -4.55
N GLU A 200 8.12 12.85 -5.73
CA GLU A 200 7.03 11.89 -5.87
C GLU A 200 7.46 10.54 -5.27
N ALA A 201 6.64 9.98 -4.37
CA ALA A 201 6.97 8.75 -3.67
C ALA A 201 6.89 7.54 -4.62
N GLY A 202 7.87 6.63 -4.54
CA GLY A 202 7.79 5.30 -5.19
C GLY A 202 7.13 4.25 -4.30
N HIS A 203 7.36 4.35 -2.99
CA HIS A 203 6.69 3.61 -1.92
C HIS A 203 6.82 4.40 -0.63
N TYR A 204 6.10 4.03 0.42
CA TYR A 204 6.27 4.67 1.72
C TYR A 204 5.92 3.74 2.89
N HIS A 205 6.44 4.10 4.06
CA HIS A 205 5.98 3.65 5.37
C HIS A 205 5.01 4.68 5.94
N LEU A 206 3.90 4.20 6.51
CA LEU A 206 2.91 5.06 7.15
C LEU A 206 2.71 4.67 8.61
N TYR A 207 2.76 5.67 9.48
CA TYR A 207 2.49 5.54 10.91
C TYR A 207 1.27 6.39 11.23
N TRP A 208 0.36 5.91 12.07
CA TRP A 208 -0.87 6.63 12.37
C TRP A 208 -1.39 6.36 13.77
N GLY A 209 -2.06 7.36 14.36
CA GLY A 209 -2.61 7.29 15.70
C GLY A 209 -3.01 8.66 16.23
N ASP A 210 -3.37 8.71 17.51
CA ASP A 210 -3.90 9.92 18.13
C ASP A 210 -2.87 10.73 18.92
N ASP A 211 -1.67 10.19 19.09
CA ASP A 211 -0.54 10.83 19.79
C ASP A 211 0.63 11.05 18.80
N ARG A 212 0.83 12.31 18.42
CA ARG A 212 1.89 12.72 17.48
C ARG A 212 3.29 12.30 17.95
N GLU A 213 3.59 12.46 19.24
CA GLU A 213 4.94 12.21 19.77
C GLU A 213 5.19 10.72 19.90
N ALA A 214 4.21 9.95 20.41
CA ALA A 214 4.36 8.51 20.56
C ALA A 214 4.59 7.78 19.24
N LEU A 215 4.06 8.29 18.12
CA LEU A 215 4.32 7.73 16.78
C LEU A 215 5.78 7.86 16.33
N LEU A 216 6.55 8.80 16.88
CA LEU A 216 7.98 8.94 16.58
C LEU A 216 8.81 7.85 17.27
N ASP A 217 8.30 7.29 18.36
CA ASP A 217 8.93 6.17 19.08
C ASP A 217 8.60 4.80 18.44
N GLU A 218 7.58 4.73 17.57
CA GLU A 218 7.23 3.52 16.84
C GLU A 218 8.23 3.28 15.69
N VAL A 219 8.99 2.20 15.83
CA VAL A 219 10.05 1.77 14.90
C VAL A 219 9.98 0.27 14.57
N LEU A 220 9.03 -0.46 15.17
CA LEU A 220 8.84 -1.90 14.98
C LEU A 220 7.80 -2.18 13.91
N HIS A 221 6.68 -1.46 13.93
CA HIS A 221 5.60 -1.56 12.95
C HIS A 221 5.66 -0.37 11.99
N TRP A 222 5.93 -0.66 10.73
CA TRP A 222 6.06 0.30 9.64
C TRP A 222 5.31 -0.21 8.42
N PRO A 223 3.96 -0.21 8.48
CA PRO A 223 3.10 -0.60 7.37
C PRO A 223 3.53 0.09 6.08
N THR A 224 3.72 -0.70 5.03
CA THR A 224 4.38 -0.27 3.80
C THR A 224 3.45 -0.41 2.62
N TYR A 225 3.47 0.62 1.77
CA TYR A 225 2.55 0.75 0.65
C TYR A 225 3.30 1.05 -0.64
N TYR A 226 2.88 0.37 -1.71
CA TYR A 226 3.33 0.57 -3.09
C TYR A 226 2.13 0.96 -3.97
N PRO A 227 2.35 1.53 -5.17
CA PRO A 227 1.27 1.81 -6.11
C PRO A 227 0.39 0.59 -6.36
N SER A 228 -0.93 0.79 -6.35
CA SER A 228 -1.96 -0.26 -6.48
C SER A 228 -1.93 -1.01 -7.83
N GLU A 229 -1.27 -0.43 -8.82
CA GLU A 229 -1.09 -1.01 -10.16
C GLU A 229 0.03 -2.04 -10.25
N MET A 230 0.95 -2.07 -9.28
CA MET A 230 2.02 -3.06 -9.24
C MET A 230 1.52 -4.42 -8.77
N ASP A 231 2.03 -5.50 -9.34
CA ASP A 231 1.79 -6.84 -8.80
C ASP A 231 2.90 -7.27 -7.82
N GLY A 232 2.73 -8.43 -7.19
CA GLY A 232 3.70 -8.94 -6.21
C GLY A 232 5.09 -9.20 -6.80
N HIS A 233 5.20 -9.47 -8.11
CA HIS A 233 6.50 -9.68 -8.77
C HIS A 233 7.21 -8.34 -9.00
N ASP A 234 6.48 -7.32 -9.46
CA ASP A 234 7.04 -5.98 -9.63
C ASP A 234 7.51 -5.41 -8.29
N ILE A 235 6.69 -5.57 -7.24
CA ILE A 235 7.07 -5.17 -5.86
C ILE A 235 8.31 -5.93 -5.39
N ALA A 236 8.37 -7.25 -5.60
CA ALA A 236 9.55 -8.04 -5.21
C ALA A 236 10.82 -7.58 -5.93
N HIS A 237 10.73 -7.24 -7.22
CA HIS A 237 11.85 -6.73 -7.99
C HIS A 237 12.36 -5.40 -7.42
N GLU A 238 11.47 -4.44 -7.19
CA GLU A 238 11.81 -3.15 -6.59
C GLU A 238 12.46 -3.34 -5.21
N MET A 239 11.91 -4.22 -4.37
CA MET A 239 12.47 -4.49 -3.04
C MET A 239 13.85 -5.16 -3.04
N MET A 240 14.27 -5.80 -4.14
CA MET A 240 15.59 -6.41 -4.28
C MET A 240 16.66 -5.42 -4.74
N VAL A 241 16.28 -4.33 -5.40
CA VAL A 241 17.20 -3.24 -5.77
C VAL A 241 17.36 -2.18 -4.67
N HIS A 242 16.59 -2.30 -3.59
CA HIS A 242 16.64 -1.50 -2.36
C HIS A 242 17.26 -2.26 -1.16
#